data_AF-A0A4Y8WQV8-F1
#
_entry.id   AF-A0A4Y8WQV8-F1
#
_cell.length_a   1.000
_cell.length_b   1.000
_cell.length_c   1.000
_cell.angle_alpha   90.00
_cell.angle_beta   90.00
_cell.angle_gamma   90.00
#
_symmetry.space_group_name_H-M   'P 1'
#
loop_
_entity.id
_entity.type
_entity.pdbx_description
1 polymer ?
#
loop_
_entity_poly.entity_id
_entity_poly.type
_entity_poly.pdbx_seq_one_letter_code
_entity_poly.pdbx_strand_id
1 'polypeptide(L)'
;MNTQNKKPQKIVILGAENIEQLTEVLERVEAKLDKLLSTPNTYSTPTIGEDEYMSVSEVANHCRVSNGCVYNWASSGKLKKYKINGKLLFKRIEVLNLHLKAKN
;
A
#
# COMPACT_ATOMS: atom_id res chain seq x y z
N MET A 1 1.19 -56.85 26.69
CA MET A 1 1.63 -55.59 27.34
C MET A 1 3.06 -55.30 26.88
N ASN A 2 3.27 -54.31 26.00
CA ASN A 2 4.59 -54.00 25.45
C ASN A 2 5.03 -52.63 25.98
N THR A 3 5.99 -52.63 26.89
CA THR A 3 6.65 -51.44 27.44
C THR A 3 7.80 -51.04 26.52
N GLN A 4 7.52 -50.13 25.57
CA GLN A 4 8.58 -49.51 24.78
C GLN A 4 9.30 -48.45 25.61
N ASN A 5 10.50 -48.82 26.03
CA ASN A 5 11.52 -48.01 26.66
C ASN A 5 11.90 -46.84 25.72
N LYS A 6 11.39 -45.62 26.00
CA LYS A 6 11.78 -44.41 25.26
C LYS A 6 13.18 -43.98 25.71
N LYS A 7 14.17 -44.29 24.89
CA LYS A 7 15.56 -43.81 24.99
C LYS A 7 15.57 -42.28 25.19
N PRO A 8 16.37 -41.74 26.14
CA PRO A 8 16.43 -40.30 26.34
C PRO A 8 17.01 -39.63 25.09
N GLN A 9 16.26 -38.66 24.55
CA GLN A 9 16.75 -37.82 23.46
C GLN A 9 17.87 -36.95 24.00
N LYS A 10 19.06 -37.13 23.41
CA LYS A 10 20.27 -36.38 23.74
C LYS A 10 19.99 -34.90 23.43
N ILE A 11 19.87 -34.06 24.46
CA ILE A 11 19.88 -32.61 24.29
C ILE A 11 21.30 -32.25 23.87
N VAL A 12 21.51 -32.03 22.58
CA VAL A 12 22.80 -31.62 22.03
C VAL A 12 22.94 -30.13 22.31
N ILE A 13 23.90 -29.79 23.16
CA ILE A 13 24.32 -28.41 23.42
C ILE A 13 24.81 -27.83 22.09
N LEU A 14 24.13 -26.76 21.64
CA LEU A 14 24.29 -26.12 20.33
C LEU A 14 25.73 -25.61 20.18
N GLY A 15 26.50 -26.29 19.34
CA GLY A 15 27.88 -25.92 18.99
C GLY A 15 27.92 -24.60 18.22
N ALA A 16 29.05 -23.90 18.34
CA ALA A 16 29.35 -22.60 17.74
C ALA A 16 29.03 -22.48 16.24
N GLU A 17 29.03 -23.60 15.50
CA GLU A 17 28.64 -23.67 14.09
C GLU A 17 27.21 -23.12 13.83
N ASN A 18 26.29 -23.31 14.78
CA ASN A 18 24.93 -22.78 14.64
C ASN A 18 24.84 -21.28 14.94
N ILE A 19 25.79 -20.74 15.71
CA ILE A 19 25.88 -19.30 15.99
C ILE A 19 26.42 -18.59 14.75
N GLU A 20 27.43 -19.16 14.10
CA GLU A 20 28.02 -18.62 12.88
C GLU A 20 27.01 -18.59 11.72
N GLN A 21 26.23 -19.67 11.56
CA GLN A 21 25.12 -19.71 10.59
C GLN A 21 24.02 -18.69 10.93
N LEU A 22 23.73 -18.47 12.22
CA LEU A 22 22.73 -17.50 12.65
C LEU A 22 23.20 -16.06 12.39
N THR A 23 24.48 -15.77 12.61
CA THR A 23 25.07 -14.46 12.31
C THR A 23 25.04 -14.17 10.83
N GLU A 24 25.35 -15.15 9.97
CA GLU A 24 25.28 -14.99 8.51
C GLU A 24 23.84 -14.71 8.04
N VAL A 25 22.85 -15.37 8.64
CA VAL A 25 21.44 -15.12 8.34
C VAL A 25 21.01 -13.72 8.80
N LEU A 26 21.48 -13.26 9.96
CA LEU A 26 21.18 -11.93 10.47
C LEU A 26 21.77 -10.84 9.56
N GLU A 27 23.04 -10.95 9.18
CA GLU A 27 23.68 -10.01 8.25
C GLU A 27 22.94 -9.95 6.91
N ARG A 28 22.48 -11.11 6.40
CA ARG A 28 21.69 -11.17 5.17
C ARG A 28 20.32 -10.51 5.30
N VAL A 29 19.70 -10.56 6.48
CA VAL A 29 18.41 -9.90 6.76
C VAL A 29 18.61 -8.39 6.90
N GLU A 30 19.66 -7.97 7.61
CA GLU A 30 20.04 -6.56 7.78
C GLU A 30 20.35 -5.91 6.42
N ALA A 31 21.15 -6.55 5.58
CA ALA A 31 21.45 -6.07 4.23
C ALA A 31 20.19 -5.96 3.34
N LYS A 32 19.21 -6.86 3.51
CA LYS A 32 17.92 -6.77 2.80
C LYS A 32 17.06 -5.63 3.33
N LEU A 33 17.07 -5.37 4.64
CA LEU A 33 16.37 -4.26 5.26
C LEU A 33 16.95 -2.92 4.80
N ASP A 34 18.28 -2.78 4.81
CA ASP A 34 18.96 -1.59 4.29
C ASP A 34 18.65 -1.36 2.82
N LYS A 35 18.57 -2.43 2.01
CA LYS A 35 18.15 -2.33 0.61
C LYS A 35 16.70 -1.84 0.48
N LEU A 36 15.78 -2.31 1.32
CA LEU A 36 14.39 -1.87 1.32
C LEU A 36 14.21 -0.44 1.85
N LEU A 37 15.06 -0.01 2.77
CA LEU A 37 15.05 1.34 3.36
C LEU A 37 15.75 2.38 2.46
N SER A 38 16.80 1.97 1.73
CA SER A 38 17.51 2.81 0.77
C SER A 38 16.78 2.93 -0.57
N THR A 39 15.93 1.97 -0.92
CA THR A 39 14.94 2.20 -1.98
C THR A 39 13.97 3.27 -1.48
N PRO A 40 13.83 4.42 -2.18
CA PRO A 40 12.82 5.41 -1.82
C PRO A 40 11.48 4.70 -1.74
N ASN A 41 10.90 4.77 -0.54
CA ASN A 41 9.66 4.10 -0.19
C ASN A 41 8.59 4.41 -1.24
N THR A 42 8.33 3.49 -2.15
CA THR A 42 7.20 3.59 -3.10
C THR A 42 5.85 3.42 -2.39
N TYR A 43 5.85 3.18 -1.06
CA TYR A 43 4.66 3.30 -0.20
C TYR A 43 4.50 4.70 0.42
N SER A 44 5.32 5.68 0.02
CA SER A 44 5.07 7.10 0.24
C SER A 44 5.00 7.78 -1.11
N THR A 45 3.76 8.03 -1.53
CA THR A 45 3.35 8.63 -2.82
C THR A 45 3.40 7.65 -4.01
N PRO A 46 2.26 7.43 -4.70
CA PRO A 46 2.27 6.76 -5.99
C PRO A 46 2.91 7.72 -6.99
N THR A 47 4.21 7.57 -7.22
CA THR A 47 4.86 8.08 -8.42
C THR A 47 5.13 6.87 -9.30
N ILE A 48 4.46 6.80 -10.45
CA ILE A 48 4.91 6.22 -11.72
C ILE A 48 3.70 6.21 -12.67
N GLY A 49 3.65 7.19 -13.57
CA GLY A 49 3.04 7.07 -14.90
C GLY A 49 1.59 7.52 -15.15
N GLU A 50 0.72 7.64 -14.13
CA GLU A 50 -0.74 7.82 -14.32
C GLU A 50 -1.41 8.78 -13.31
N ASP A 51 -1.09 10.06 -13.38
CA ASP A 51 -1.87 11.13 -12.72
C ASP A 51 -3.38 11.02 -13.04
N GLU A 52 -4.35 11.09 -12.14
CA GLU A 52 -4.37 11.33 -10.70
C GLU A 52 -5.79 10.93 -10.26
N TYR A 53 -5.96 9.98 -9.35
CA TYR A 53 -7.28 9.71 -8.78
C TYR A 53 -7.49 10.60 -7.55
N MET A 54 -8.50 11.45 -7.60
CA MET A 54 -8.92 12.31 -6.51
C MET A 54 -10.06 11.66 -5.74
N SER A 55 -9.98 11.72 -4.42
CA SER A 55 -11.10 11.43 -3.53
C SER A 55 -12.17 12.52 -3.60
N VAL A 56 -13.35 12.22 -3.08
CA VAL A 56 -14.47 13.18 -2.99
C VAL A 56 -14.03 14.52 -2.36
N SER A 57 -13.28 14.46 -1.26
CA SER A 57 -12.80 15.65 -0.55
C SER A 57 -11.82 16.47 -1.37
N GLU A 58 -10.93 15.83 -2.11
CA GLU A 58 -9.96 16.51 -2.96
C GLU A 58 -10.67 17.20 -4.15
N VAL A 59 -11.66 16.53 -4.76
CA VAL A 59 -12.47 17.13 -5.83
C VAL A 59 -13.25 18.33 -5.32
N ALA A 60 -13.85 18.21 -4.13
CA ALA A 60 -14.60 19.27 -3.49
C ALA A 60 -13.71 20.50 -3.22
N ASN A 61 -12.52 20.29 -2.68
CA ASN A 61 -11.54 21.36 -2.43
C ASN A 61 -11.06 22.00 -3.74
N HIS A 62 -10.79 21.19 -4.77
CA HIS A 62 -10.32 21.71 -6.05
C HIS A 62 -11.38 22.56 -6.77
N CYS A 63 -12.64 22.12 -6.74
CA CYS A 63 -13.75 22.84 -7.36
C CYS A 63 -14.38 23.92 -6.45
N ARG A 64 -13.93 24.02 -5.19
CA ARG A 64 -14.52 24.87 -4.14
C ARG A 64 -16.03 24.63 -3.92
N VAL A 65 -16.43 23.36 -3.92
CA VAL A 65 -17.82 22.94 -3.69
C VAL A 65 -17.92 22.04 -2.46
N SER A 66 -19.13 21.78 -1.97
CA SER A 66 -19.34 20.82 -0.89
C SER A 66 -19.19 19.38 -1.37
N ASN A 67 -18.80 18.47 -0.46
CA ASN A 67 -18.72 17.03 -0.75
C ASN A 67 -20.05 16.46 -1.29
N GLY A 68 -21.19 16.95 -0.79
CA GLY A 68 -22.52 16.56 -1.27
C GLY A 68 -22.74 16.89 -2.75
N CYS A 69 -22.17 18.00 -3.23
CA CYS A 69 -22.22 18.36 -4.64
C CYS A 69 -21.47 17.36 -5.52
N VAL A 70 -20.29 16.90 -5.07
CA VAL A 70 -19.49 15.89 -5.76
C VAL A 70 -20.22 14.54 -5.83
N TYR A 71 -20.88 14.12 -4.73
CA TYR A 71 -21.74 12.93 -4.75
C TYR A 71 -22.90 13.07 -5.72
N ASN A 72 -23.53 14.25 -5.79
CA ASN A 72 -24.59 14.54 -6.75
C ASN A 72 -24.09 14.50 -8.20
N TRP A 73 -22.87 14.96 -8.49
CA TRP A 73 -22.27 14.83 -9.81
C TRP A 73 -21.96 13.38 -10.19
N ALA A 74 -21.51 12.59 -9.22
CA ALA A 74 -21.27 11.16 -9.41
C ALA A 74 -22.56 10.34 -9.58
N SER A 75 -23.66 10.72 -8.92
CA SER A 75 -24.96 10.06 -9.06
C SER A 75 -25.69 10.46 -10.33
N SER A 76 -25.61 11.74 -10.73
CA SER A 76 -26.18 12.25 -11.99
C SER A 76 -25.36 11.90 -13.24
N GLY A 77 -24.19 11.29 -13.08
CA GLY A 77 -23.32 10.90 -14.20
C GLY A 77 -22.53 12.05 -14.84
N LYS A 78 -22.56 13.26 -14.24
CA LYS A 78 -21.76 14.41 -14.70
C LYS A 78 -20.26 14.22 -14.52
N LEU A 79 -19.87 13.42 -13.52
CA LEU A 79 -18.48 13.07 -13.25
C LEU A 79 -18.35 11.54 -13.16
N LYS A 80 -17.40 10.98 -13.91
CA LYS A 80 -17.21 9.52 -13.97
C LYS A 80 -16.55 9.02 -12.70
N LYS A 81 -17.19 8.03 -12.08
CA LYS A 81 -16.77 7.46 -10.80
C LYS A 81 -16.02 6.14 -11.00
N TYR A 82 -14.98 5.94 -10.20
CA TYR A 82 -14.18 4.72 -10.16
C TYR A 82 -14.23 4.17 -8.74
N LYS A 83 -14.57 2.88 -8.61
CA LYS A 83 -14.59 2.21 -7.31
C LYS A 83 -13.35 1.32 -7.22
N ILE A 84 -12.37 1.74 -6.41
CA ILE A 84 -11.11 1.03 -6.21
C ILE A 84 -11.00 0.73 -4.71
N ASN A 85 -10.83 -0.54 -4.35
CA ASN A 85 -10.74 -0.97 -2.94
C ASN A 85 -11.87 -0.44 -2.05
N GLY A 86 -13.09 -0.36 -2.58
CA GLY A 86 -14.25 0.16 -1.86
C GLY A 86 -14.35 1.69 -1.74
N LYS A 87 -13.33 2.44 -2.19
CA LYS A 87 -13.33 3.91 -2.18
C LYS A 87 -13.81 4.49 -3.51
N LEU A 88 -14.51 5.61 -3.43
CA LEU A 88 -14.95 6.39 -4.58
C LEU A 88 -13.85 7.36 -5.00
N LEU A 89 -13.39 7.22 -6.24
CA LEU A 89 -12.30 7.99 -6.81
C LEU A 89 -12.68 8.55 -8.19
N PHE A 90 -12.03 9.65 -8.56
CA PHE A 90 -12.29 10.40 -9.80
C PHE A 90 -10.98 10.73 -10.50
N LYS A 91 -10.91 10.61 -11.82
CA LYS A 91 -9.70 11.03 -12.54
C LYS A 91 -9.57 12.55 -12.54
N ARG A 92 -8.41 13.08 -12.19
CA ARG A 92 -8.14 14.52 -12.14
C ARG A 92 -8.37 15.18 -13.50
N ILE A 93 -7.97 14.53 -14.60
CA ILE A 93 -8.18 15.06 -15.96
C ILE A 93 -9.68 15.30 -16.21
N GLU A 94 -10.56 14.40 -15.74
CA GLU A 94 -12.00 14.57 -15.88
C GLU A 94 -12.53 15.72 -15.01
N VAL A 95 -11.99 15.87 -13.79
CA VAL A 95 -12.32 16.97 -12.86
C VAL A 95 -11.87 18.32 -13.42
N LEU A 96 -10.66 18.42 -13.96
CA LEU A 96 -10.14 19.61 -14.63
C LEU A 96 -10.98 20.00 -15.83
N ASN A 97 -11.35 19.03 -16.68
CA ASN A 97 -12.22 19.26 -17.82
C ASN A 97 -13.60 19.78 -17.38
N LEU A 98 -14.15 19.27 -16.28
CA LEU A 98 -15.40 19.78 -15.70
C LEU A 98 -15.26 21.24 -15.28
N HIS A 99 -14.16 21.60 -14.61
CA HIS A 99 -13.90 22.97 -14.16
C HIS A 99 -13.72 23.95 -15.34
N LEU A 100 -13.05 23.53 -16.41
CA LEU A 100 -12.86 24.33 -17.62
C LEU A 100 -14.18 24.57 -18.37
N LYS A 101 -15.04 23.56 -18.44
CA LYS A 101 -16.38 23.69 -19.05
C LYS A 101 -17.29 24.66 -18.30
N ALA A 102 -17.09 24.88 -17.01
CA ALA A 102 -17.90 25.79 -16.21
C ALA A 102 -17.49 27.28 -16.35
N LYS A 103 -16.34 27.57 -16.96
CA LYS A 103 -15.80 28.94 -17.14
C LYS A 103 -16.05 29.55 -18.52
N ASN A 104 -16.49 28.74 -19.49
CA ASN A 104 -16.93 29.20 -20.82
C ASN A 104 -18.46 29.23 -20.87
#